data_AF-A0A6C0UGK9-F1
#
_entry.id   AF-A0A6C0UGK9-F1
#
_cell.length_a   1.000
_cell.length_b   1.000
_cell.length_c   1.000
_cell.angle_alpha   90.00
_cell.angle_beta   90.00
_cell.angle_gamma   90.00
#
_symmetry.space_group_name_H-M   'P 1'
#
loop_
_entity.id
_entity.type
_entity.pdbx_description
1 polymer ?
#
loop_
_entity_poly.entity_id
_entity_poly.type
_entity_poly.pdbx_seq_one_letter_code
_entity_poly.pdbx_strand_id
1 'polypeptide(L)' 'MAATTLDLRDVPPPERHPKIHDAFESLESGEALELVNDHDPKPLFYEMQAEVDSFDAEGYEVEQRGPTEFVARLPKK' A
#
# COMPACT_ATOMS: atom_id res chain seq x y z
N MET A 1 -8.72 8.03 -12.19
CA MET A 1 -8.34 7.67 -10.82
C MET A 1 -6.87 8.02 -10.66
N ALA A 2 -6.55 8.99 -9.82
CA ALA A 2 -5.17 9.31 -9.49
C ALA A 2 -4.62 8.20 -8.57
N ALA A 3 -3.35 7.86 -8.74
CA ALA A 3 -2.65 6.98 -7.83
C ALA A 3 -1.45 7.74 -7.27
N THR A 4 -1.37 7.84 -5.94
CA THR A 4 -0.19 8.37 -5.25
C THR A 4 0.80 7.22 -5.13
N THR A 5 2.06 7.42 -5.55
CA THR A 5 3.09 6.38 -5.43
C THR A 5 4.00 6.63 -4.24
N LEU A 6 4.24 5.60 -3.44
CA LEU A 6 5.15 5.61 -2.30
C LEU A 6 6.16 4.47 -2.44
N ASP A 7 7.43 4.83 -2.68
CA ASP A 7 8.55 3.88 -2.68
C ASP A 7 9.10 3.70 -1.25
N LEU A 8 9.14 2.44 -0.81
CA LEU A 8 9.54 2.04 0.54
C LEU A 8 10.88 1.29 0.56
N ARG A 9 11.50 1.03 -0.58
CA ARG A 9 12.72 0.21 -0.67
C ARG A 9 13.89 0.80 0.13
N ASP A 10 13.96 2.13 0.21
CA ASP A 10 14.97 2.85 0.99
C ASP A 10 14.47 3.32 2.38
N VAL A 11 13.23 2.97 2.76
CA VAL A 11 12.64 3.35 4.06
C VAL A 11 12.94 2.26 5.10
N PRO A 12 13.46 2.62 6.29
CA PRO A 12 13.68 1.65 7.37
C PRO A 12 12.39 0.90 7.74
N PRO A 13 12.43 -0.43 7.99
CA PRO A 13 11.22 -1.21 8.26
C PRO A 13 10.29 -0.64 9.35
N PRO A 14 10.79 -0.11 10.49
CA PRO A 14 9.92 0.47 11.52
C PRO A 14 9.16 1.73 11.08
N GLU A 15 9.64 2.41 10.05
CA GLU A 15 9.07 3.66 9.55
C GLU A 15 8.05 3.44 8.41
N ARG A 16 8.03 2.24 7.82
CA ARG A 16 7.19 1.94 6.65
C ARG A 16 5.71 2.02 6.99
N HIS A 17 5.26 1.33 8.04
CA HIS A 17 3.84 1.25 8.37
C HIS A 17 3.24 2.63 8.69
N PRO A 18 3.82 3.45 9.60
CA PRO A 18 3.30 4.80 9.86
C PRO A 18 3.19 5.63 8.57
N LYS A 19 4.22 5.58 7.71
CA LYS A 19 4.24 6.33 6.45
C LYS A 19 3.18 5.86 5.44
N ILE A 20 2.89 4.56 5.40
CA ILE A 20 1.82 3.99 4.56
C ILE A 20 0.46 4.46 5.06
N HIS A 21 0.22 4.36 6.37
CA HIS A 21 -1.05 4.78 6.99
C HIS A 21 -1.31 6.27 6.78
N ASP A 22 -0.32 7.13 7.03
CA ASP A 22 -0.42 8.58 6.80
C ASP A 22 -0.73 8.91 5.33
N ALA A 23 -0.05 8.22 4.39
CA ALA A 23 -0.26 8.41 2.97
C ALA A 23 -1.65 7.93 2.53
N PHE A 24 -2.14 6.82 3.08
CA PHE A 24 -3.46 6.28 2.78
C PHE A 24 -4.59 7.12 3.38
N GLU A 25 -4.41 7.62 4.60
CA GLU A 25 -5.36 8.51 5.26
C GLU A 25 -5.58 9.80 4.45
N SER A 26 -4.50 10.32 3.85
CA SER A 26 -4.51 11.54 3.04
C SER A 26 -5.22 11.39 1.67
N LEU A 27 -5.58 10.18 1.26
CA LEU A 27 -6.31 9.95 0.00
C LEU A 27 -7.79 10.31 0.11
N GLU A 28 -8.37 10.75 -0.99
CA GLU A 28 -9.82 10.87 -1.13
C GLU A 28 -10.46 9.51 -1.47
N SER A 29 -11.76 9.38 -1.21
CA SER A 29 -12.55 8.20 -1.63
C SER A 29 -12.47 8.01 -3.15
N GLY A 30 -12.20 6.78 -3.60
CA GLY A 30 -11.99 6.43 -5.00
C GLY A 30 -10.56 6.63 -5.53
N GLU A 31 -9.63 7.11 -4.71
CA GLU A 31 -8.19 7.13 -5.03
C GLU A 31 -7.49 5.84 -4.59
N ALA A 32 -6.21 5.71 -4.92
CA ALA A 32 -5.40 4.59 -4.48
C ALA A 32 -3.95 4.99 -4.18
N LEU A 33 -3.33 4.23 -3.27
CA LEU A 33 -1.90 4.28 -2.98
C LEU A 33 -1.21 3.14 -3.75
N GLU A 34 -0.20 3.44 -4.54
CA GLU A 34 0.74 2.46 -5.08
C GLU A 34 1.98 2.38 -4.20
N LEU A 35 2.24 1.22 -3.62
CA LEU A 35 3.42 0.93 -2.81
C LEU A 35 4.44 0.19 -3.65
N VAL A 36 5.69 0.65 -3.65
CA VAL A 36 6.83 -0.13 -4.19
C VAL A 36 7.63 -0.65 -3.00
N ASN A 37 7.69 -1.97 -2.85
CA ASN A 37 8.32 -2.64 -1.72
C ASN A 37 9.37 -3.66 -2.18
N ASP A 38 10.35 -3.93 -1.31
CA ASP A 38 11.44 -4.88 -1.56
C ASP A 38 11.06 -6.35 -1.25
N HIS A 39 9.88 -6.58 -0.67
CA HIS A 39 9.34 -7.88 -0.32
C HIS A 39 7.81 -7.94 -0.51
N ASP A 40 7.26 -9.15 -0.43
CA ASP A 40 5.82 -9.40 -0.56
C ASP A 40 5.02 -8.63 0.53
N PRO A 41 4.11 -7.71 0.16
CA PRO A 41 3.33 -6.91 1.09
C PRO A 41 2.14 -7.64 1.73
N LYS A 42 2.02 -8.96 1.58
CA LYS A 42 0.93 -9.76 2.15
C LYS A 42 0.65 -9.52 3.65
N PRO A 43 1.65 -9.36 4.55
CA PRO A 43 1.37 -9.02 5.94
C PRO A 43 0.66 -7.66 6.09
N LEU A 44 1.11 -6.65 5.33
CA LEU A 44 0.50 -5.33 5.30
C LEU A 44 -0.93 -5.37 4.76
N PHE A 45 -1.21 -6.19 3.73
CA PHE A 45 -2.57 -6.37 3.23
C PHE A 45 -3.54 -6.80 4.34
N TYR A 46 -3.15 -7.80 5.15
CA TYR A 46 -4.00 -8.26 6.26
C TYR A 46 -4.17 -7.21 7.36
N GLU A 47 -3.12 -6.43 7.65
CA GLU A 47 -3.20 -5.30 8.59
C GLU A 47 -4.19 -4.25 8.09
N MET A 48 -4.04 -3.78 6.85
CA MET A 48 -4.95 -2.81 6.24
C MET A 48 -6.40 -3.32 6.21
N GLN A 49 -6.61 -4.60 5.87
CA GLN A 49 -7.94 -5.22 5.86
C GLN A 49 -8.57 -5.29 7.26
N ALA A 50 -7.76 -5.49 8.30
CA ALA A 50 -8.25 -5.62 9.66
C ALA A 50 -8.47 -4.27 10.36
N GLU A 51 -7.65 -3.27 10.05
CA GLU A 51 -7.58 -2.02 10.82
C GLU A 51 -8.15 -0.80 10.09
N VAL A 52 -8.30 -0.84 8.76
CA VAL A 52 -8.70 0.31 7.95
C VAL A 52 -10.03 0.07 7.24
N ASP A 53 -11.13 0.55 7.82
CA ASP A 53 -12.48 0.36 7.26
C ASP A 53 -12.65 0.91 5.83
N SER A 54 -11.94 2.00 5.52
CA SER A 54 -11.96 2.65 4.21
C SER A 54 -11.09 1.95 3.15
N PHE A 55 -10.34 0.91 3.52
CA PHE A 55 -9.56 0.13 2.57
C PHE A 55 -10.45 -0.79 1.73
N ASP A 56 -10.28 -0.72 0.42
CA ASP A 56 -10.92 -1.63 -0.52
C ASP A 56 -10.05 -2.87 -0.75
N ALA A 57 -10.24 -3.85 0.12
CA ALA A 57 -9.59 -5.15 0.02
C ALA A 57 -10.01 -5.96 -1.22
N GLU A 58 -11.20 -5.70 -1.81
CA GLU A 58 -11.65 -6.39 -3.01
C GLU A 58 -10.95 -5.84 -4.27
N GLY A 59 -10.64 -4.54 -4.27
CA GLY A 59 -9.88 -3.86 -5.32
C GLY A 59 -8.35 -3.91 -5.15
N TYR A 60 -7.84 -4.55 -4.10
CA TYR A 60 -6.40 -4.68 -3.86
C TYR A 60 -5.72 -5.55 -4.91
N GLU A 61 -4.60 -5.06 -5.44
CA GLU A 61 -3.80 -5.78 -6.44
C GLU A 61 -2.32 -5.76 -6.06
N VAL A 62 -1.59 -6.82 -6.39
CA VAL A 62 -0.12 -6.86 -6.23
C VAL A 62 0.53 -7.50 -7.45
N GLU A 63 1.59 -6.84 -7.94
CA GLU A 63 2.41 -7.29 -9.05
C GLU A 63 3.87 -7.44 -8.58
N GLN A 64 4.49 -8.57 -8.89
CA GLN A 64 5.94 -8.75 -8.72
C GLN A 64 6.65 -8.44 -10.04
N ARG A 65 7.39 -7.32 -10.10
CA ARG A 65 8.12 -6.86 -11.30
C ARG A 65 9.56 -7.34 -11.38
N GLY A 66 10.07 -7.93 -10.30
CA GLY A 66 11.44 -8.44 -10.21
C GLY A 66 11.64 -9.32 -8.98
N PRO A 67 12.89 -9.78 -8.72
CA PRO A 67 13.17 -10.66 -7.60
C PRO A 67 12.85 -10.04 -6.23
N THR A 68 12.96 -8.71 -6.12
CA THR A 68 12.73 -7.93 -4.90
C THR A 68 11.97 -6.64 -5.22
N GLU A 69 11.06 -6.67 -6.20
CA GLU A 69 10.25 -5.51 -6.54
C GLU A 69 8.78 -5.92 -6.60
N PHE A 70 8.04 -5.48 -5.60
CA PHE A 70 6.61 -5.72 -5.44
C PHE A 70 5.89 -4.37 -5.51
N VAL A 71 4.91 -4.28 -6.40
CA VAL A 71 4.05 -3.10 -6.54
C VAL A 71 2.66 -3.47 -6.10
N ALA A 72 2.20 -2.89 -4.98
CA ALA A 72 0.87 -3.12 -4.45
C ALA A 72 0.00 -1.88 -4.63
N ARG A 73 -1.21 -2.08 -5.13
CA ARG A 73 -2.24 -1.06 -5.27
C ARG A 73 -3.24 -1.21 -4.13
N LEU A 74 -3.36 -0.17 -3.31
CA LEU A 74 -4.27 -0.10 -2.18
C LEU A 74 -5.35 0.96 -2.45
N PRO A 75 -6.54 0.58 -2.96
CA PRO A 75 -7.64 1.52 -3.18
C PRO A 75 -8.35 1.92 -1.89
N LYS A 76 -8.90 3.14 -1.87
CA LYS A 76 -9.74 3.67 -0.81
C LYS A 76 -11.19 3.77 -1.27
N LYS A 77 -12.12 3.26 -0.44
CA LYS A 77 -13.57 3.32 -0.65
C LYS A 77 -14.10 4.74 -0.54
#